data_AF-A0A2A2QD76-F1
#
_entry.id   AF-A0A2A2QD76-F1
#
_cell.length_a   1.000
_cell.length_b   1.000
_cell.length_c   1.000
_cell.angle_alpha   90.00
_cell.angle_beta   90.00
_cell.angle_gamma   90.00
#
_symmetry.space_group_name_H-M   'P 1'
#
loop_
_entity.id
_entity.type
_entity.pdbx_description
1 polymer ?
#
loop_
_entity_poly.entity_id
_entity_poly.type
_entity_poly.pdbx_seq_one_letter_code
_entity_poly.pdbx_strand_id
1 'polypeptide(L)'
;MKTSDLPILDPLDRITLPTSPGPGRMESLGRKMKRGRRRILGQFGGENSGGQAYHVMSRTAGGEKLFGEVEKEAFRRLMWRMAKFSGLEILTYALMSNHFHILVKVPERAKFLRRFEGEGGEERLLEHLSLLYSKAYVAAVRQELARVRAAEREDEAEAILETFRKRFCDLSCFVKELKERFSRWFNKHHDRRGTLWMERFKSVLVEDGEALRTMALYIDLNPMRASLVEDPKDYRWTGYGEAMGGSKRARRGLCRVMEAPLDSWEQKRGAGTPAEAYRCWLFGAGLEVGKEEIRTTDERASRPFPSSSSSSSRKGFSKEKVEAVLKSGGKLSRADLLRCRVRWFSDGVAIGSKGFVEGVFNGCRSHFGAKRKDGARKVREDAAGSLHALRELRVKPVG
;
A
#
# COMPACT_ATOMS: atom_id res chain seq x y z
N MET A 1 1.16 -28.80 -2.27
CA MET A 1 2.28 -28.25 -3.05
C MET A 1 3.31 -27.68 -2.08
N LYS A 2 4.56 -28.14 -2.13
CA LYS A 2 5.65 -27.71 -1.23
C LYS A 2 6.28 -26.40 -1.74
N THR A 3 7.08 -25.74 -0.92
CA THR A 3 7.74 -24.47 -1.25
C THR A 3 8.76 -24.58 -2.38
N SER A 4 9.27 -25.78 -2.63
CA SER A 4 10.21 -26.20 -3.69
C SER A 4 9.60 -26.21 -5.09
N ASP A 5 8.30 -26.43 -5.23
CA ASP A 5 7.70 -26.96 -6.46
C ASP A 5 7.28 -25.88 -7.48
N LEU A 6 7.69 -24.63 -7.26
CA LEU A 6 7.47 -23.51 -8.19
C LEU A 6 8.82 -23.02 -8.72
N PRO A 7 9.00 -22.89 -10.04
CA PRO A 7 10.27 -22.50 -10.62
C PRO A 7 10.71 -21.14 -10.09
N ILE A 8 12.03 -20.99 -9.90
CA ILE A 8 12.65 -19.74 -9.49
C ILE A 8 12.18 -18.63 -10.44
N LEU A 9 11.71 -17.51 -9.86
CA LEU A 9 11.19 -16.36 -10.61
C LEU A 9 12.33 -15.54 -11.26
N ASP A 10 13.20 -16.21 -12.01
CA ASP A 10 14.35 -15.61 -12.68
C ASP A 10 14.67 -16.28 -14.03
N PRO A 11 14.19 -15.65 -15.11
CA PRO A 11 14.82 -15.70 -16.42
C PRO A 11 15.25 -14.29 -16.86
N LEU A 12 15.61 -13.41 -15.92
CA LEU A 12 15.71 -11.97 -16.14
C LEU A 12 17.14 -11.44 -16.23
N ASP A 13 18.12 -12.12 -15.62
CA ASP A 13 19.53 -11.72 -15.68
C ASP A 13 20.20 -12.16 -17.00
N ARG A 14 19.69 -11.63 -18.13
CA ARG A 14 20.56 -11.38 -19.30
C ARG A 14 21.39 -10.13 -18.97
N ILE A 15 22.72 -10.26 -19.01
CA ILE A 15 23.63 -9.19 -18.59
C ILE A 15 23.62 -8.05 -19.62
N THR A 16 22.76 -7.07 -19.39
CA THR A 16 22.94 -5.70 -19.86
C THR A 16 23.11 -4.83 -18.62
N LEU A 17 24.35 -4.46 -18.32
CA LEU A 17 24.65 -3.42 -17.33
C LEU A 17 24.02 -2.09 -17.75
N PRO A 18 23.69 -1.19 -16.82
CA PRO A 18 23.27 0.16 -17.17
C PRO A 18 24.45 0.90 -17.82
N THR A 19 24.46 0.97 -19.15
CA THR A 19 25.44 1.78 -19.89
C THR A 19 25.35 3.23 -19.46
N SER A 20 26.48 3.84 -19.06
CA SER A 20 26.58 5.27 -18.79
C SER A 20 25.96 6.07 -19.96
N PRO A 21 25.13 7.10 -19.70
CA PRO A 21 24.69 8.00 -20.75
C PRO A 21 25.90 8.78 -21.25
N GLY A 22 26.44 8.39 -22.41
CA GLY A 22 27.59 9.07 -23.02
C GLY A 22 27.30 10.56 -23.29
N PRO A 23 28.33 11.40 -23.37
CA PRO A 23 28.18 12.85 -23.53
C PRO A 23 27.65 13.22 -24.92
N GLY A 24 26.33 13.11 -25.12
CA GLY A 24 25.68 13.42 -26.39
C GLY A 24 24.14 13.41 -26.31
N ARG A 25 23.53 14.48 -26.85
CA ARG A 25 22.08 14.68 -27.00
C ARG A 25 21.24 14.77 -25.72
N MET A 26 21.56 15.78 -24.89
CA MET A 26 20.50 16.56 -24.23
C MET A 26 19.86 17.54 -25.24
N GLU A 27 19.12 17.05 -26.25
CA GLU A 27 18.15 17.90 -26.96
C GLU A 27 17.10 17.14 -27.77
N SER A 28 16.00 17.84 -28.07
CA SER A 28 14.86 17.41 -28.91
C SER A 28 14.06 16.18 -28.43
N LEU A 29 13.08 16.39 -27.54
CA LEU A 29 11.82 15.61 -27.55
C LEU A 29 10.63 16.37 -26.94
N GLY A 30 10.43 17.60 -27.41
CA GLY A 30 9.41 18.55 -26.93
C GLY A 30 7.94 18.20 -27.25
N ARG A 31 7.55 16.92 -27.21
CA ARG A 31 6.17 16.47 -27.50
C ARG A 31 5.30 16.61 -26.25
N LYS A 32 4.63 17.76 -26.11
CA LYS A 32 3.70 18.09 -25.01
C LYS A 32 2.56 17.05 -24.89
N MET A 33 2.76 15.99 -24.09
CA MET A 33 1.70 15.05 -23.75
C MET A 33 0.55 15.80 -23.07
N LYS A 34 -0.70 15.58 -23.51
CA LYS A 34 -1.89 16.16 -22.88
C LYS A 34 -1.87 15.85 -21.39
N ARG A 35 -1.98 16.88 -20.55
CA ARG A 35 -1.88 16.79 -19.07
C ARG A 35 -2.95 15.85 -18.49
N GLY A 36 -2.60 14.57 -18.34
CA GLY A 36 -3.36 13.62 -17.54
C GLY A 36 -3.51 14.10 -16.09
N ARG A 37 -4.46 13.53 -15.34
CA ARG A 37 -4.75 13.92 -13.95
C ARG A 37 -3.45 13.97 -13.13
N ARG A 38 -3.04 15.17 -12.70
CA ARG A 38 -1.80 15.37 -11.95
C ARG A 38 -1.90 14.57 -10.65
N ARG A 39 -0.83 13.82 -10.33
CA ARG A 39 -0.76 13.02 -9.10
C ARG A 39 -0.40 13.94 -7.94
N ILE A 40 -1.01 13.65 -6.79
CA ILE A 40 -0.56 14.12 -5.48
C ILE A 40 0.32 12.99 -4.93
N LEU A 41 1.60 13.06 -5.30
CA LEU A 41 2.71 12.28 -4.75
C LEU A 41 3.76 13.29 -4.33
N GLY A 42 4.24 13.17 -3.11
CA GLY A 42 5.10 14.14 -2.45
C GLY A 42 5.04 13.89 -0.94
N GLN A 43 6.01 14.41 -0.21
CA GLN A 43 6.01 14.32 1.24
C GLN A 43 5.03 15.36 1.80
N PHE A 44 4.14 14.89 2.67
CA PHE A 44 3.06 15.64 3.32
C PHE A 44 3.01 15.15 4.77
N GLY A 45 3.19 16.07 5.72
CA GLY A 45 3.56 15.80 7.10
C GLY A 45 4.89 16.46 7.44
N GLY A 46 5.14 16.73 8.74
CA GLY A 46 6.41 17.30 9.20
C GLY A 46 7.53 16.26 9.26
N GLU A 47 8.74 16.71 9.60
CA GLU A 47 9.98 15.91 9.61
C GLU A 47 9.95 14.73 10.61
N ASN A 48 9.05 14.76 11.58
CA ASN A 48 8.80 13.65 12.52
C ASN A 48 7.73 12.65 12.05
N SER A 49 7.17 12.80 10.85
CA SER A 49 6.27 11.80 10.28
C SER A 49 7.04 10.52 9.91
N GLY A 50 6.61 9.38 10.43
CA GLY A 50 7.29 8.08 10.32
C GLY A 50 7.19 7.41 8.94
N GLY A 51 7.22 8.18 7.87
CA GLY A 51 6.79 7.79 6.52
C GLY A 51 5.29 8.01 6.27
N GLN A 52 4.88 7.88 5.01
CA GLN A 52 3.51 8.12 4.55
C GLN A 52 2.82 6.83 4.14
N ALA A 53 1.56 6.62 4.53
CA ALA A 53 0.78 5.48 4.08
C ALA A 53 0.03 5.77 2.76
N TYR A 54 0.03 4.80 1.86
CA TYR A 54 -0.68 4.85 0.59
C TYR A 54 -1.45 3.55 0.36
N HIS A 55 -2.74 3.67 0.02
CA HIS A 55 -3.50 2.59 -0.57
C HIS A 55 -3.33 2.61 -2.09
N VAL A 56 -2.63 1.60 -2.61
CA VAL A 56 -2.41 1.36 -4.04
C VAL A 56 -3.43 0.36 -4.56
N MET A 57 -3.99 0.62 -5.75
CA MET A 57 -4.83 -0.35 -6.47
C MET A 57 -4.52 -0.35 -7.97
N SER A 58 -4.53 -1.53 -8.60
CA SER A 58 -4.50 -1.64 -10.06
C SER A 58 -5.28 -2.85 -10.57
N ARG A 59 -5.74 -2.77 -11.83
CA ARG A 59 -6.66 -3.72 -12.45
C ARG A 59 -6.08 -4.27 -13.75
N THR A 60 -6.44 -5.51 -14.08
CA THR A 60 -6.11 -6.14 -15.37
C THR A 60 -6.74 -5.39 -16.55
N ALA A 61 -6.17 -5.52 -17.74
CA ALA A 61 -6.80 -5.09 -18.98
C ALA A 61 -8.17 -5.78 -19.15
N GLY A 62 -9.16 -5.08 -19.73
CA GLY A 62 -10.55 -5.57 -19.85
C GLY A 62 -11.30 -5.85 -18.54
N GLY A 63 -10.64 -5.88 -17.39
CA GLY A 63 -11.15 -6.53 -16.18
C GLY A 63 -11.04 -8.06 -16.21
N GLU A 64 -10.23 -8.62 -17.10
CA GLU A 64 -9.98 -10.07 -17.27
C GLU A 64 -9.59 -10.74 -15.94
N LYS A 65 -10.16 -11.91 -15.65
CA LYS A 65 -9.92 -12.66 -14.39
C LYS A 65 -8.61 -13.47 -14.41
N LEU A 66 -7.49 -12.79 -14.66
CA LEU A 66 -6.18 -13.41 -14.87
C LEU A 66 -5.47 -13.94 -13.61
N PHE A 67 -6.00 -13.69 -12.40
CA PHE A 67 -5.35 -14.11 -11.15
C PHE A 67 -5.97 -15.40 -10.59
N GLY A 68 -5.44 -16.54 -11.00
CA GLY A 68 -5.60 -17.84 -10.34
C GLY A 68 -4.77 -17.95 -9.06
N GLU A 69 -4.68 -19.14 -8.47
CA GLU A 69 -3.92 -19.34 -7.22
C GLU A 69 -2.41 -19.18 -7.40
N VAL A 70 -1.88 -19.73 -8.51
CA VAL A 70 -0.46 -19.67 -8.89
C VAL A 70 -0.05 -18.22 -9.12
N GLU A 71 -0.88 -17.45 -9.83
CA GLU A 71 -0.65 -16.03 -10.12
C GLU A 71 -0.68 -15.17 -8.86
N LYS A 72 -1.64 -15.41 -7.96
CA LYS A 72 -1.67 -14.71 -6.67
C LYS A 72 -0.44 -15.05 -5.82
N GLU A 73 0.00 -16.30 -5.77
CA GLU A 73 1.20 -16.70 -5.03
C GLU A 73 2.48 -16.10 -5.65
N ALA A 74 2.62 -16.12 -6.97
CA ALA A 74 3.73 -15.50 -7.69
C ALA A 74 3.76 -13.98 -7.48
N PHE A 75 2.61 -13.30 -7.61
CA PHE A 75 2.48 -11.87 -7.33
C PHE A 75 2.81 -11.56 -5.86
N ARG A 76 2.30 -12.34 -4.91
CA ARG A 76 2.56 -12.18 -3.46
C ARG A 76 4.05 -12.33 -3.14
N ARG A 77 4.72 -13.34 -3.70
CA ARG A 77 6.18 -13.54 -3.55
C ARG A 77 6.96 -12.35 -4.11
N LEU A 78 6.65 -11.93 -5.35
CA LEU A 78 7.30 -10.80 -6.01
C LEU A 78 7.07 -9.48 -5.26
N MET A 79 5.83 -9.20 -4.86
CA MET A 79 5.42 -8.02 -4.09
C MET A 79 6.22 -7.88 -2.79
N TRP A 80 6.32 -8.94 -1.98
CA TRP A 80 7.11 -8.92 -0.74
C TRP A 80 8.62 -8.80 -1.00
N ARG A 81 9.17 -9.49 -2.03
CA ARG A 81 10.59 -9.38 -2.44
C ARG A 81 10.91 -7.93 -2.83
N MET A 82 10.05 -7.33 -3.65
CA MET A 82 10.21 -5.97 -4.16
C MET A 82 9.98 -4.89 -3.10
N ALA A 83 9.06 -5.08 -2.15
CA ALA A 83 8.87 -4.12 -1.06
C ALA A 83 10.12 -4.06 -0.17
N LYS A 84 10.70 -5.23 0.17
CA LYS A 84 11.98 -5.28 0.91
C LYS A 84 13.12 -4.60 0.14
N PHE A 85 13.24 -4.85 -1.17
CA PHE A 85 14.24 -4.20 -2.02
C PHE A 85 14.05 -2.68 -2.11
N SER A 86 12.83 -2.19 -2.41
CA SER A 86 12.55 -0.76 -2.54
C SER A 86 12.45 -0.02 -1.21
N GLY A 87 12.58 -0.70 -0.06
CA GLY A 87 12.50 -0.09 1.26
C GLY A 87 11.08 0.33 1.68
N LEU A 88 10.05 -0.32 1.17
CA LEU A 88 8.64 -0.03 1.47
C LEU A 88 8.06 -1.05 2.47
N GLU A 89 7.27 -0.58 3.42
CA GLU A 89 6.62 -1.37 4.47
C GLU A 89 5.19 -1.73 4.05
N ILE A 90 4.92 -2.99 3.65
CA ILE A 90 3.54 -3.43 3.37
C ILE A 90 2.81 -3.69 4.69
N LEU A 91 1.68 -3.02 4.87
CA LEU A 91 0.85 -3.06 6.07
C LEU A 91 -0.24 -4.13 5.96
N THR A 92 -0.98 -4.12 4.85
CA THR A 92 -1.89 -5.20 4.43
C THR A 92 -2.08 -5.16 2.91
N TYR A 93 -2.74 -6.16 2.33
CA TYR A 93 -3.03 -6.25 0.90
C TYR A 93 -4.25 -7.15 0.64
N ALA A 94 -4.76 -7.18 -0.59
CA ALA A 94 -5.71 -8.19 -1.07
C ALA A 94 -5.53 -8.45 -2.57
N LEU A 95 -5.37 -9.71 -2.97
CA LEU A 95 -5.24 -10.12 -4.37
C LEU A 95 -6.54 -10.75 -4.87
N MET A 96 -7.28 -10.03 -5.71
CA MET A 96 -8.53 -10.46 -6.33
C MET A 96 -8.27 -11.02 -7.73
N SER A 97 -9.24 -11.72 -8.33
CA SER A 97 -9.07 -12.39 -9.63
C SER A 97 -8.76 -11.46 -10.81
N ASN A 98 -9.06 -10.16 -10.73
CA ASN A 98 -8.77 -9.17 -11.78
C ASN A 98 -8.16 -7.84 -11.27
N HIS A 99 -7.81 -7.76 -9.99
CA HIS A 99 -7.19 -6.56 -9.41
C HIS A 99 -6.48 -6.83 -8.08
N PHE A 100 -5.56 -5.94 -7.71
CA PHE A 100 -4.92 -5.98 -6.39
C PHE A 100 -5.16 -4.68 -5.61
N HIS A 101 -5.14 -4.82 -4.28
CA HIS A 101 -5.09 -3.75 -3.30
C HIS A 101 -3.83 -3.94 -2.45
N ILE A 102 -3.08 -2.88 -2.15
CA ILE A 102 -1.93 -2.90 -1.23
C ILE A 102 -1.99 -1.63 -0.38
N LEU A 103 -1.96 -1.77 0.95
CA LEU A 103 -1.68 -0.68 1.88
C LEU A 103 -0.18 -0.71 2.20
N VAL A 104 0.54 0.34 1.83
CA VAL A 104 2.00 0.39 1.94
C VAL A 104 2.45 1.73 2.54
N LYS A 105 3.34 1.66 3.52
CA LYS A 105 4.00 2.82 4.11
C LYS A 105 5.35 3.04 3.42
N VAL A 106 5.54 4.26 2.94
CA VAL A 106 6.76 4.73 2.29
C VAL A 106 7.55 5.52 3.33
N PRO A 107 8.67 5.00 3.86
CA PRO A 107 9.50 5.74 4.79
C PRO A 107 10.19 6.91 4.08
N GLU A 108 10.67 7.87 4.88
CA GLU A 108 11.48 8.98 4.38
C GLU A 108 12.78 8.46 3.74
N ARG A 109 13.07 8.93 2.52
CA ARG A 109 14.20 8.44 1.72
C ARG A 109 15.55 8.65 2.41
N ALA A 110 15.79 9.80 3.04
CA ALA A 110 17.05 10.08 3.72
C ALA A 110 17.27 9.13 4.91
N LYS A 111 16.31 9.01 5.84
CA LYS A 111 16.34 8.01 6.92
C LYS A 111 16.50 6.56 6.43
N PHE A 112 16.02 6.21 5.22
CA PHE A 112 16.31 4.90 4.63
C PHE A 112 17.75 4.78 4.09
N LEU A 113 18.24 5.79 3.37
CA LEU A 113 19.55 5.77 2.69
C LEU A 113 20.75 5.75 3.65
N ARG A 114 20.62 6.28 4.87
CA ARG A 114 21.65 6.22 5.93
C ARG A 114 22.32 4.86 6.14
N ARG A 115 21.64 3.75 5.81
CA ARG A 115 22.23 2.41 5.86
C ARG A 115 23.37 2.17 4.84
N PHE A 116 23.44 2.98 3.79
CA PHE A 116 24.42 2.92 2.70
C PHE A 116 25.41 4.10 2.71
N GLU A 117 25.39 4.92 3.77
CA GLU A 117 26.31 6.06 3.95
C GLU A 117 27.56 5.64 4.75
N GLY A 118 28.65 6.38 4.59
CA GLY A 118 29.92 6.12 5.29
C GLY A 118 30.68 4.88 4.82
N GLU A 119 31.70 4.49 5.60
CA GLU A 119 32.57 3.34 5.31
C GLU A 119 31.76 2.05 5.12
N GLY A 120 32.13 1.24 4.12
CA GLY A 120 31.41 0.04 3.70
C GLY A 120 29.98 0.29 3.15
N GLY A 121 29.57 1.54 2.94
CA GLY A 121 28.23 1.89 2.45
C GLY A 121 27.91 1.30 1.06
N GLU A 122 28.89 1.30 0.16
CA GLU A 122 28.79 0.68 -1.16
C GLU A 122 28.59 -0.84 -1.07
N GLU A 123 29.32 -1.52 -0.17
CA GLU A 123 29.18 -2.97 0.04
C GLU A 123 27.78 -3.32 0.52
N ARG A 124 27.28 -2.63 1.56
CA ARG A 124 25.92 -2.84 2.09
C ARG A 124 24.84 -2.56 1.04
N LEU A 125 25.11 -1.68 0.07
CA LEU A 125 24.24 -1.46 -1.09
C LEU A 125 24.28 -2.65 -2.06
N LEU A 126 25.46 -3.16 -2.42
CA LEU A 126 25.63 -4.36 -3.27
C LEU A 126 25.01 -5.61 -2.64
N GLU A 127 25.18 -5.83 -1.33
CA GLU A 127 24.46 -6.86 -0.58
C GLU A 127 22.94 -6.71 -0.72
N HIS A 128 22.42 -5.49 -0.53
CA HIS A 128 20.99 -5.19 -0.64
C HIS A 128 20.46 -5.36 -2.09
N LEU A 129 21.29 -5.21 -3.12
CA LEU A 129 20.90 -5.54 -4.51
C LEU A 129 20.58 -7.03 -4.67
N SER A 130 21.25 -7.92 -3.92
CA SER A 130 21.00 -9.37 -3.94
C SER A 130 19.58 -9.76 -3.48
N LEU A 131 18.82 -8.83 -2.90
CA LEU A 131 17.39 -9.02 -2.64
C LEU A 131 16.55 -9.13 -3.92
N LEU A 132 17.01 -8.63 -5.07
CA LEU A 132 16.25 -8.57 -6.33
C LEU A 132 17.01 -9.08 -7.57
N TYR A 133 18.34 -9.04 -7.55
CA TYR A 133 19.24 -9.48 -8.64
C TYR A 133 19.95 -10.79 -8.28
N SER A 134 20.52 -11.49 -9.27
CA SER A 134 21.38 -12.65 -9.00
C SER A 134 22.79 -12.24 -8.54
N LYS A 135 23.53 -13.20 -7.99
CA LYS A 135 24.95 -13.03 -7.64
C LYS A 135 25.80 -12.60 -8.86
N ALA A 136 25.47 -13.08 -10.05
CA ALA A 136 26.23 -12.77 -11.27
C ALA A 136 26.07 -11.31 -11.68
N TYR A 137 24.84 -10.78 -11.61
CA TYR A 137 24.58 -9.36 -11.87
C TYR A 137 25.26 -8.45 -10.84
N VAL A 138 25.17 -8.79 -9.54
CA VAL A 138 25.84 -8.01 -8.48
C VAL A 138 27.37 -8.05 -8.61
N ALA A 139 27.94 -9.20 -9.01
CA ALA A 139 29.38 -9.30 -9.32
C ALA A 139 29.79 -8.45 -10.53
N ALA A 140 28.98 -8.41 -11.59
CA ALA A 140 29.24 -7.55 -12.75
C ALA A 140 29.15 -6.05 -12.40
N VAL A 141 28.19 -5.63 -11.55
CA VAL A 141 28.13 -4.26 -11.04
C VAL A 141 29.35 -3.92 -10.18
N ARG A 142 29.82 -4.84 -9.32
CA ARG A 142 31.05 -4.67 -8.54
C ARG A 142 32.29 -4.51 -9.43
N GLN A 143 32.43 -5.33 -10.46
CA GLN A 143 33.53 -5.23 -11.42
C GLN A 143 33.52 -3.89 -12.16
N GLU A 144 32.34 -3.42 -12.57
CA GLU A 144 32.21 -2.12 -13.24
C GLU A 144 32.53 -0.95 -12.30
N LEU A 145 32.07 -0.98 -11.05
CA LEU A 145 32.42 0.01 -10.02
C LEU A 145 33.94 0.07 -9.79
N ALA A 146 34.60 -1.08 -9.65
CA ALA A 146 36.05 -1.16 -9.55
C ALA A 146 36.75 -0.60 -10.80
N ARG A 147 36.21 -0.86 -12.00
CA ARG A 147 36.76 -0.36 -13.28
C ARG A 147 36.62 1.15 -13.46
N VAL A 148 35.53 1.77 -13.00
CA VAL A 148 35.38 3.24 -13.08
C VAL A 148 36.23 3.94 -12.02
N ARG A 149 36.30 3.40 -10.79
CA ARG A 149 37.14 3.91 -9.70
C ARG A 149 38.64 3.81 -10.01
N ALA A 150 39.10 2.68 -10.56
CA ALA A 150 40.49 2.50 -11.00
C ALA A 150 40.87 3.35 -12.23
N ALA A 151 39.90 4.05 -12.84
CA ALA A 151 40.11 5.03 -13.89
C ALA A 151 39.76 6.46 -13.43
N GLU A 152 39.69 6.68 -12.11
CA GLU A 152 39.43 7.97 -11.43
C GLU A 152 38.10 8.66 -11.80
N ARG A 153 37.16 7.94 -12.43
CA ARG A 153 35.85 8.46 -12.89
C ARG A 153 34.77 8.30 -11.82
N GLU A 154 34.93 9.03 -10.72
CA GLU A 154 34.04 8.95 -9.55
C GLU A 154 32.58 9.34 -9.87
N ASP A 155 32.37 10.33 -10.75
CA ASP A 155 31.03 10.71 -11.23
C ASP A 155 30.29 9.54 -11.92
N GLU A 156 31.01 8.66 -12.63
CA GLU A 156 30.41 7.46 -13.21
C GLU A 156 30.09 6.41 -12.15
N ALA A 157 30.92 6.27 -11.12
CA ALA A 157 30.64 5.38 -9.98
C ALA A 157 29.36 5.83 -9.26
N GLU A 158 29.26 7.11 -8.89
CA GLU A 158 28.09 7.69 -8.24
C GLU A 158 26.84 7.63 -9.13
N ALA A 159 26.97 7.85 -10.44
CA ALA A 159 25.87 7.67 -11.40
C ALA A 159 25.37 6.21 -11.45
N ILE A 160 26.26 5.22 -11.43
CA ILE A 160 25.92 3.79 -11.35
C ILE A 160 25.15 3.50 -10.05
N LEU A 161 25.66 3.94 -8.90
CA LEU A 161 25.01 3.72 -7.60
C LEU A 161 23.62 4.39 -7.52
N GLU A 162 23.47 5.60 -8.07
CA GLU A 162 22.18 6.29 -8.11
C GLU A 162 21.18 5.61 -9.06
N THR A 163 21.60 4.79 -10.03
CA THR A 163 20.65 3.95 -10.80
C THR A 163 19.85 3.00 -9.90
N PHE A 164 20.43 2.58 -8.77
CA PHE A 164 19.77 1.76 -7.76
C PHE A 164 19.07 2.61 -6.70
N ARG A 165 19.78 3.57 -6.09
CA ARG A 165 19.23 4.39 -5.00
C ARG A 165 17.98 5.19 -5.40
N LYS A 166 17.82 5.61 -6.66
CA LYS A 166 16.60 6.30 -7.14
C LYS A 166 15.32 5.45 -7.13
N ARG A 167 15.43 4.13 -6.88
CA ARG A 167 14.31 3.17 -6.81
C ARG A 167 13.92 2.83 -5.36
N PHE A 168 14.63 3.37 -4.38
CA PHE A 168 14.32 3.22 -2.96
C PHE A 168 13.39 4.34 -2.48
N CYS A 169 12.42 3.98 -1.64
CA CYS A 169 11.39 4.86 -1.08
C CYS A 169 10.51 5.58 -2.12
N ASP A 170 10.49 5.12 -3.38
CA ASP A 170 9.62 5.68 -4.41
C ASP A 170 8.48 4.72 -4.80
N LEU A 171 7.25 5.18 -4.56
CA LEU A 171 6.01 4.45 -4.88
C LEU A 171 5.75 4.35 -6.40
N SER A 172 6.41 5.17 -7.22
CA SER A 172 6.34 5.05 -8.69
C SER A 172 7.16 3.89 -9.21
N CYS A 173 8.43 3.79 -8.81
CA CYS A 173 9.36 2.71 -9.16
C CYS A 173 8.84 1.37 -8.65
N PHE A 174 8.51 1.25 -7.36
CA PHE A 174 7.99 0.01 -6.79
C PHE A 174 6.78 -0.55 -7.56
N VAL A 175 5.74 0.26 -7.77
CA VAL A 175 4.50 -0.23 -8.42
C VAL A 175 4.67 -0.36 -9.95
N LYS A 176 5.54 0.43 -10.60
CA LYS A 176 5.89 0.22 -12.02
C LYS A 176 6.55 -1.14 -12.19
N GLU A 177 7.64 -1.38 -11.47
CA GLU A 177 8.45 -2.59 -11.63
C GLU A 177 7.73 -3.85 -11.15
N LEU A 178 6.91 -3.77 -10.08
CA LEU A 178 6.06 -4.89 -9.65
C LEU A 178 5.10 -5.31 -10.76
N LYS A 179 4.42 -4.33 -11.38
CA LYS A 179 3.54 -4.59 -12.52
C LYS A 179 4.30 -5.11 -13.75
N GLU A 180 5.48 -4.57 -14.04
CA GLU A 180 6.30 -4.93 -15.19
C GLU A 180 6.90 -6.34 -15.08
N ARG A 181 7.55 -6.65 -13.95
CA ARG A 181 8.12 -7.99 -13.67
C ARG A 181 7.03 -9.05 -13.60
N PHE A 182 5.86 -8.74 -13.02
CA PHE A 182 4.73 -9.66 -13.02
C PHE A 182 4.17 -9.89 -14.43
N SER A 183 3.97 -8.83 -15.24
CA SER A 183 3.56 -9.00 -16.65
C SER A 183 4.52 -9.89 -17.42
N ARG A 184 5.84 -9.71 -17.25
CA ARG A 184 6.87 -10.51 -17.94
C ARG A 184 6.84 -11.98 -17.51
N TRP A 185 6.63 -12.26 -16.23
CA TRP A 185 6.45 -13.63 -15.73
C TRP A 185 5.15 -14.25 -16.25
N PHE A 186 4.01 -13.58 -16.09
CA PHE A 186 2.69 -14.08 -16.51
C PHE A 186 2.67 -14.37 -18.02
N ASN A 187 3.14 -13.42 -18.84
CA ASN A 187 3.20 -13.58 -20.29
C ASN A 187 4.07 -14.77 -20.70
N LYS A 188 5.23 -15.00 -20.04
CA LYS A 188 6.06 -16.19 -20.30
C LYS A 188 5.39 -17.48 -19.84
N HIS A 189 4.64 -17.47 -18.74
CA HIS A 189 4.03 -18.67 -18.17
C HIS A 189 2.78 -19.14 -18.94
N HIS A 190 2.06 -18.20 -19.57
CA HIS A 190 0.80 -18.44 -20.30
C HIS A 190 0.93 -18.27 -21.83
N ASP A 191 2.17 -18.31 -22.37
CA ASP A 191 2.55 -17.97 -23.76
C ASP A 191 1.81 -16.76 -24.38
N ARG A 192 1.55 -15.75 -23.54
CA ARG A 192 0.78 -14.55 -23.90
C ARG A 192 1.72 -13.41 -24.28
N ARG A 193 1.28 -12.56 -25.20
CA ARG A 193 1.93 -11.28 -25.52
C ARG A 193 1.01 -10.10 -25.18
N GLY A 194 1.58 -8.91 -25.02
CA GLY A 194 0.83 -7.67 -24.78
C GLY A 194 0.64 -7.29 -23.32
N THR A 195 -0.32 -6.38 -23.08
CA THR A 195 -0.46 -5.62 -21.84
C THR A 195 -1.39 -6.29 -20.84
N LEU A 196 -0.89 -6.62 -19.65
CA LEU A 196 -1.67 -7.23 -18.57
C LEU A 196 -2.61 -6.24 -17.84
N TRP A 197 -2.34 -4.94 -17.88
CA TRP A 197 -2.91 -3.94 -16.96
C TRP A 197 -3.62 -2.79 -17.68
N MET A 198 -4.83 -2.43 -17.22
CA MET A 198 -5.67 -1.40 -17.87
C MET A 198 -5.08 0.02 -17.82
N GLU A 199 -4.75 0.52 -16.63
CA GLU A 199 -4.31 1.90 -16.42
C GLU A 199 -3.07 1.99 -15.51
N ARG A 200 -2.48 3.20 -15.41
CA ARG A 200 -1.55 3.52 -14.32
C ARG A 200 -2.29 3.36 -12.99
N PHE A 201 -1.61 2.78 -12.00
CA PHE A 201 -2.18 2.51 -10.67
C PHE A 201 -2.95 3.69 -10.06
N LYS A 202 -3.96 3.40 -9.25
CA LYS A 202 -4.50 4.38 -8.31
C LYS A 202 -3.66 4.35 -7.03
N SER A 203 -3.56 5.51 -6.39
CA SER A 203 -2.91 5.69 -5.09
C SER A 203 -3.74 6.72 -4.32
N VAL A 204 -4.24 6.32 -3.15
CA VAL A 204 -4.88 7.22 -2.18
C VAL A 204 -3.90 7.37 -1.02
N LEU A 205 -3.49 8.60 -0.72
CA LEU A 205 -2.71 8.92 0.48
C LEU A 205 -3.60 8.74 1.72
N VAL A 206 -3.07 8.15 2.78
CA VAL A 206 -3.83 7.80 3.99
C VAL A 206 -3.13 8.40 5.20
N GLU A 207 -3.88 9.09 6.06
CA GLU A 207 -3.43 9.50 7.39
C GLU A 207 -3.18 8.26 8.27
N ASP A 208 -2.22 8.35 9.20
CA ASP A 208 -2.05 7.34 10.25
C ASP A 208 -3.26 7.29 11.21
N GLY A 209 -3.31 6.31 12.11
CA GLY A 209 -4.40 6.18 13.06
C GLY A 209 -5.71 5.69 12.45
N GLU A 210 -6.83 6.38 12.73
CA GLU A 210 -8.18 5.91 12.40
C GLU A 210 -8.40 5.63 10.91
N ALA A 211 -7.85 6.48 10.03
CA ALA A 211 -7.96 6.33 8.59
C ALA A 211 -7.13 5.16 8.06
N LEU A 212 -5.92 4.95 8.61
CA LEU A 212 -5.07 3.80 8.30
C LEU A 212 -5.74 2.48 8.69
N ARG A 213 -6.28 2.43 9.91
CA ARG A 213 -6.99 1.26 10.47
C ARG A 213 -8.24 0.95 9.64
N THR A 214 -9.03 1.98 9.31
CA THR A 214 -10.18 1.83 8.40
C THR A 214 -9.79 1.34 7.02
N MET A 215 -8.71 1.86 6.44
CA MET A 215 -8.23 1.44 5.12
C MET A 215 -7.74 -0.02 5.10
N ALA A 216 -7.06 -0.46 6.17
CA ALA A 216 -6.60 -1.84 6.29
C ALA A 216 -7.79 -2.81 6.35
N LEU A 217 -8.75 -2.54 7.24
CA LEU A 217 -10.00 -3.30 7.37
C LEU A 217 -10.77 -3.31 6.03
N TYR A 218 -10.85 -2.17 5.33
CA TYR A 218 -11.45 -2.12 4.00
C TYR A 218 -10.76 -3.06 3.01
N ILE A 219 -9.43 -3.13 3.03
CA ILE A 219 -8.66 -3.96 2.12
C ILE A 219 -8.83 -5.45 2.42
N ASP A 220 -8.71 -5.86 3.69
CA ASP A 220 -8.85 -7.26 4.11
C ASP A 220 -10.28 -7.81 3.94
N LEU A 221 -11.32 -6.95 3.97
CA LEU A 221 -12.71 -7.34 3.71
C LEU A 221 -13.07 -7.49 2.21
N ASN A 222 -12.15 -7.22 1.26
CA ASN A 222 -12.43 -7.38 -0.18
C ASN A 222 -12.97 -8.78 -0.59
N PRO A 223 -12.42 -9.90 -0.08
CA PRO A 223 -12.91 -11.24 -0.42
C PRO A 223 -14.35 -11.50 0.02
N MET A 224 -14.74 -11.04 1.22
CA MET A 224 -16.13 -11.11 1.69
C MET A 224 -17.07 -10.29 0.81
N ARG A 225 -16.67 -9.06 0.43
CA ARG A 225 -17.45 -8.20 -0.47
C ARG A 225 -17.57 -8.72 -1.90
N ALA A 226 -16.72 -9.67 -2.28
CA ALA A 226 -16.77 -10.40 -3.54
C ALA A 226 -17.39 -11.81 -3.39
N SER A 227 -17.96 -12.12 -2.21
CA SER A 227 -18.57 -13.41 -1.86
C SER A 227 -17.63 -14.61 -2.07
N LEU A 228 -16.32 -14.43 -1.85
CA LEU A 228 -15.31 -15.49 -2.00
C LEU A 228 -15.11 -16.32 -0.72
N VAL A 229 -15.42 -15.75 0.46
CA VAL A 229 -15.31 -16.36 1.80
C VAL A 229 -16.31 -15.70 2.76
N GLU A 230 -16.65 -16.38 3.87
CA GLU A 230 -17.50 -15.80 4.93
C GLU A 230 -16.71 -15.18 6.10
N ASP A 231 -15.45 -15.56 6.30
CA ASP A 231 -14.52 -14.98 7.29
C ASP A 231 -13.24 -14.52 6.55
N PRO A 232 -12.75 -13.29 6.74
CA PRO A 232 -11.63 -12.78 5.94
C PRO A 232 -10.30 -13.47 6.27
N LYS A 233 -10.22 -14.27 7.34
CA LYS A 233 -9.05 -15.12 7.64
C LYS A 233 -8.85 -16.22 6.59
N ASP A 234 -9.94 -16.71 5.98
CA ASP A 234 -9.93 -17.91 5.14
C ASP A 234 -9.39 -17.61 3.72
N TYR A 235 -9.37 -16.33 3.32
CA TYR A 235 -8.78 -15.92 2.05
C TYR A 235 -7.28 -15.61 2.22
N ARG A 236 -6.45 -16.65 2.08
CA ARG A 236 -4.98 -16.64 2.20
C ARG A 236 -4.25 -15.47 1.52
N TRP A 237 -4.80 -14.89 0.46
CA TRP A 237 -4.19 -13.78 -0.30
C TRP A 237 -4.68 -12.39 0.13
N THR A 238 -5.02 -12.21 1.41
CA THR A 238 -5.05 -10.90 2.09
C THR A 238 -3.91 -10.79 3.12
N GLY A 239 -3.67 -9.58 3.65
CA GLY A 239 -2.71 -9.40 4.74
C GLY A 239 -3.18 -10.07 6.03
N TYR A 240 -4.48 -9.98 6.36
CA TYR A 240 -5.08 -10.68 7.50
C TYR A 240 -5.05 -12.20 7.34
N GLY A 241 -5.39 -12.74 6.16
CA GLY A 241 -5.27 -14.16 5.86
C GLY A 241 -3.83 -14.67 5.97
N GLU A 242 -2.85 -13.91 5.46
CA GLU A 242 -1.44 -14.27 5.61
C GLU A 242 -0.95 -14.17 7.08
N ALA A 243 -1.45 -13.19 7.85
CA ALA A 243 -1.10 -13.01 9.27
C ALA A 243 -1.71 -14.09 10.17
N MET A 244 -2.96 -14.48 9.94
CA MET A 244 -3.60 -15.61 10.63
C MET A 244 -2.92 -16.93 10.23
N GLY A 245 -2.49 -17.08 8.98
CA GLY A 245 -1.60 -18.15 8.49
C GLY A 245 -0.14 -18.09 8.98
N GLY A 246 0.13 -17.45 10.12
CA GLY A 246 1.43 -17.47 10.81
C GLY A 246 2.51 -16.51 10.26
N SER A 247 2.23 -15.71 9.23
CA SER A 247 3.29 -14.90 8.57
C SER A 247 3.72 -13.69 9.40
N LYS A 248 4.89 -13.80 10.05
CA LYS A 248 5.51 -12.74 10.87
C LYS A 248 5.51 -11.36 10.18
N ARG A 249 5.83 -11.29 8.88
CA ARG A 249 5.84 -10.01 8.14
C ARG A 249 4.46 -9.38 7.97
N ALA A 250 3.40 -10.18 7.77
CA ALA A 250 2.03 -9.68 7.67
C ALA A 250 1.51 -9.25 9.05
N ARG A 251 1.82 -10.05 10.09
CA ARG A 251 1.57 -9.70 11.51
C ARG A 251 2.22 -8.37 11.90
N ARG A 252 3.48 -8.14 11.53
CA ARG A 252 4.19 -6.86 11.74
C ARG A 252 3.47 -5.68 11.05
N GLY A 253 3.03 -5.87 9.80
CA GLY A 253 2.25 -4.87 9.06
C GLY A 253 0.92 -4.52 9.72
N LEU A 254 0.21 -5.51 10.28
CA LEU A 254 -1.03 -5.27 11.03
C LEU A 254 -0.78 -4.71 12.44
N CYS A 255 0.27 -5.13 13.16
CA CYS A 255 0.68 -4.48 14.41
C CYS A 255 0.98 -2.98 14.20
N ARG A 256 1.68 -2.64 13.11
CA ARG A 256 1.94 -1.26 12.69
C ARG A 256 0.66 -0.46 12.43
N VAL A 257 -0.36 -1.09 11.84
CA VAL A 257 -1.70 -0.50 11.68
C VAL A 257 -2.42 -0.33 13.02
N MET A 258 -2.28 -1.29 13.94
CA MET A 258 -2.88 -1.27 15.29
C MET A 258 -2.16 -0.35 16.30
N GLU A 259 -1.11 0.38 15.89
CA GLU A 259 -0.17 1.08 16.79
C GLU A 259 0.46 0.17 17.88
N ALA A 260 0.46 -1.15 17.63
CA ALA A 260 1.05 -2.15 18.51
C ALA A 260 2.52 -2.43 18.14
N PRO A 261 3.40 -2.75 19.11
CA PRO A 261 4.76 -3.19 18.83
C PRO A 261 4.81 -4.38 17.87
N LEU A 262 5.76 -4.35 16.94
CA LEU A 262 5.71 -5.12 15.69
C LEU A 262 5.53 -6.63 15.85
N ASP A 263 6.13 -7.25 16.85
CA ASP A 263 6.04 -8.70 17.10
C ASP A 263 5.00 -9.09 18.16
N SER A 264 4.14 -8.15 18.59
CA SER A 264 3.18 -8.35 19.67
C SER A 264 1.80 -8.90 19.24
N TRP A 265 1.65 -9.40 18.01
CA TRP A 265 0.36 -9.79 17.40
C TRP A 265 -0.50 -10.74 18.25
N GLU A 266 0.13 -11.72 18.91
CA GLU A 266 -0.50 -12.69 19.82
C GLU A 266 -0.17 -12.40 21.30
N GLN A 267 0.58 -11.33 21.59
CA GLN A 267 0.95 -10.96 22.95
C GLN A 267 -0.24 -10.23 23.61
N LYS A 268 -0.74 -10.79 24.72
CA LYS A 268 -1.81 -10.15 25.49
C LYS A 268 -1.34 -8.80 26.04
N ARG A 269 -2.20 -7.78 25.89
CA ARG A 269 -2.05 -6.41 26.35
C ARG A 269 -3.40 -6.01 26.94
N GLY A 270 -3.46 -5.58 28.20
CA GLY A 270 -4.75 -5.40 28.88
C GLY A 270 -5.59 -6.68 28.82
N ALA A 271 -6.81 -6.60 28.28
CA ALA A 271 -7.72 -7.75 28.19
C ALA A 271 -7.75 -8.47 26.83
N GLY A 272 -6.86 -8.15 25.87
CA GLY A 272 -6.82 -8.84 24.57
C GLY A 272 -5.48 -8.74 23.84
N THR A 273 -5.42 -9.24 22.62
CA THR A 273 -4.27 -9.18 21.70
C THR A 273 -4.54 -8.23 20.53
N PRO A 274 -3.51 -7.73 19.82
CA PRO A 274 -3.70 -7.01 18.56
C PRO A 274 -4.48 -7.83 17.51
N ALA A 275 -4.32 -9.16 17.49
CA ALA A 275 -5.08 -10.06 16.62
C ALA A 275 -6.57 -10.06 16.92
N GLU A 276 -6.95 -10.17 18.20
CA GLU A 276 -8.35 -10.11 18.64
C GLU A 276 -8.96 -8.73 18.39
N ALA A 277 -8.24 -7.66 18.70
CA ALA A 277 -8.71 -6.29 18.47
C ALA A 277 -8.95 -5.99 16.98
N TYR A 278 -8.04 -6.39 16.09
CA TYR A 278 -8.26 -6.27 14.64
C TYR A 278 -9.47 -7.11 14.18
N ARG A 279 -9.65 -8.31 14.73
CA ARG A 279 -10.79 -9.18 14.44
C ARG A 279 -12.12 -8.57 14.91
N CYS A 280 -12.16 -7.96 16.09
CA CYS A 280 -13.35 -7.24 16.57
C CYS A 280 -13.74 -6.11 15.63
N TRP A 281 -12.78 -5.31 15.15
CA TRP A 281 -13.05 -4.24 14.18
C TRP A 281 -13.49 -4.76 12.80
N LEU A 282 -12.95 -5.87 12.31
CA LEU A 282 -13.39 -6.50 11.04
C LEU A 282 -14.88 -6.84 11.04
N PHE A 283 -15.41 -7.30 12.18
CA PHE A 283 -16.83 -7.66 12.30
C PHE A 283 -17.72 -6.52 12.82
N GLY A 284 -17.15 -5.48 13.44
CA GLY A 284 -17.88 -4.33 14.01
C GLY A 284 -18.15 -4.42 15.52
N ALA A 285 -17.50 -5.36 16.22
CA ALA A 285 -17.64 -5.58 17.66
C ALA A 285 -16.64 -4.72 18.47
N GLY A 286 -16.47 -3.44 18.11
CA GLY A 286 -15.48 -2.59 18.78
C GLY A 286 -15.73 -1.09 18.59
N LEU A 287 -16.09 -0.44 19.71
CA LEU A 287 -15.97 0.99 19.99
C LEU A 287 -16.26 1.93 18.81
N GLU A 288 -17.54 2.24 18.58
CA GLU A 288 -17.86 3.62 18.23
C GLU A 288 -17.47 4.49 19.44
N VAL A 289 -16.39 5.27 19.29
CA VAL A 289 -16.02 6.27 20.31
C VAL A 289 -17.10 7.33 20.28
N GLY A 290 -17.95 7.33 21.32
CA GLY A 290 -18.99 8.34 21.50
C GLY A 290 -18.38 9.74 21.48
N LYS A 291 -19.16 10.72 21.02
CA LYS A 291 -18.74 12.13 21.06
C LYS A 291 -18.35 12.52 22.47
N GLU A 292 -17.31 13.33 22.60
CA GLU A 292 -16.83 13.85 23.87
C GLU A 292 -17.94 14.64 24.57
N GLU A 293 -18.46 14.13 25.68
CA GLU A 293 -18.95 14.99 26.76
C GLU A 293 -17.72 15.44 27.56
N ILE A 294 -17.52 16.75 27.66
CA ILE A 294 -16.42 17.34 28.41
C ILE A 294 -16.69 17.13 29.91
N ARG A 295 -15.87 16.28 30.55
CA ARG A 295 -15.69 16.29 32.00
C ARG A 295 -14.21 16.36 32.36
N THR A 296 -13.92 17.16 33.37
CA THR A 296 -12.58 17.56 33.79
C THR A 296 -11.94 16.55 34.74
N THR A 297 -10.60 16.54 34.81
CA THR A 297 -9.75 16.15 35.97
C THR A 297 -10.23 14.96 36.83
N ASP A 298 -9.51 13.84 36.95
CA ASP A 298 -8.05 13.70 37.00
C ASP A 298 -7.61 12.22 36.87
N GLU A 299 -6.30 11.99 36.97
CA GLU A 299 -5.59 10.74 37.32
C GLU A 299 -5.65 9.50 36.39
N ARG A 300 -4.52 8.78 36.42
CA ARG A 300 -4.09 7.70 35.52
C ARG A 300 -4.91 6.40 35.63
N ALA A 301 -5.59 5.97 34.56
CA ALA A 301 -5.63 4.55 34.12
C ALA A 301 -6.42 4.30 32.81
N SER A 302 -5.82 4.56 31.64
CA SER A 302 -6.46 4.29 30.33
C SER A 302 -6.58 2.78 30.03
N ARG A 303 -7.69 2.15 30.45
CA ARG A 303 -8.01 0.71 30.20
C ARG A 303 -8.50 0.49 28.76
N PRO A 304 -7.77 -0.21 27.86
CA PRO A 304 -8.13 -0.21 26.43
C PRO A 304 -9.12 -1.29 25.96
N PHE A 305 -9.71 -2.12 26.85
CA PHE A 305 -10.43 -3.33 26.45
C PHE A 305 -11.66 -3.65 27.33
N PRO A 306 -12.85 -3.91 26.75
CA PRO A 306 -14.00 -4.50 27.43
C PRO A 306 -13.97 -6.05 27.43
N SER A 307 -14.87 -6.68 28.18
CA SER A 307 -15.03 -8.13 28.25
C SER A 307 -15.81 -8.73 27.06
N SER A 308 -15.65 -10.04 26.83
CA SER A 308 -16.23 -10.75 25.69
C SER A 308 -17.67 -11.20 25.93
N SER A 309 -18.57 -10.83 25.01
CA SER A 309 -19.83 -11.55 24.75
C SER A 309 -20.02 -11.73 23.23
N SER A 310 -20.87 -12.68 22.84
CA SER A 310 -20.87 -13.27 21.49
C SER A 310 -21.88 -12.65 20.52
N SER A 311 -21.62 -12.74 19.22
CA SER A 311 -22.56 -13.36 18.25
C SER A 311 -22.12 -13.25 16.78
N SER A 312 -22.46 -14.28 16.00
CA SER A 312 -22.78 -14.30 14.55
C SER A 312 -21.88 -13.55 13.54
N SER A 313 -21.43 -14.28 12.52
CA SER A 313 -20.83 -13.75 11.29
C SER A 313 -21.83 -12.97 10.44
N ARG A 314 -22.04 -11.68 10.75
CA ARG A 314 -22.88 -10.77 9.95
C ARG A 314 -22.30 -10.61 8.54
N LYS A 315 -22.93 -11.29 7.57
CA LYS A 315 -22.60 -11.28 6.13
C LYS A 315 -22.58 -9.86 5.55
N GLY A 316 -22.02 -9.71 4.35
CA GLY A 316 -22.15 -8.47 3.58
C GLY A 316 -23.63 -8.10 3.38
N PHE A 317 -23.93 -6.81 3.39
CA PHE A 317 -25.30 -6.33 3.21
C PHE A 317 -25.77 -6.57 1.77
N SER A 318 -27.04 -6.96 1.59
CA SER A 318 -27.66 -6.89 0.27
C SER A 318 -27.68 -5.43 -0.20
N LYS A 319 -27.48 -5.22 -1.50
CA LYS A 319 -27.41 -3.88 -2.10
C LYS A 319 -28.70 -3.09 -1.87
N GLU A 320 -29.83 -3.79 -1.80
CA GLU A 320 -31.17 -3.26 -1.57
C GLU A 320 -31.28 -2.70 -0.15
N LYS A 321 -30.73 -3.41 0.85
CA LYS A 321 -30.67 -2.94 2.24
C LYS A 321 -29.74 -1.74 2.41
N VAL A 322 -28.61 -1.71 1.70
CA VAL A 322 -27.70 -0.54 1.64
C VAL A 322 -28.40 0.66 0.99
N GLU A 323 -29.04 0.45 -0.17
CA GLU A 323 -29.78 1.50 -0.85
C GLU A 323 -30.98 1.99 -0.04
N ALA A 324 -31.66 1.15 0.73
CA ALA A 324 -32.78 1.57 1.59
C ALA A 324 -32.32 2.56 2.67
N VAL A 325 -31.25 2.25 3.41
CA VAL A 325 -30.68 3.15 4.44
C VAL A 325 -30.21 4.47 3.83
N LEU A 326 -29.57 4.44 2.66
CA LEU A 326 -29.10 5.65 1.99
C LEU A 326 -30.24 6.47 1.35
N LYS A 327 -31.34 5.84 0.92
CA LYS A 327 -32.54 6.52 0.38
C LYS A 327 -33.35 7.25 1.45
N SER A 328 -33.37 6.76 2.70
CA SER A 328 -33.99 7.45 3.83
C SER A 328 -33.11 8.56 4.44
N GLY A 329 -31.96 8.87 3.85
CA GLY A 329 -31.00 9.84 4.40
C GLY A 329 -30.17 9.31 5.58
N GLY A 330 -30.32 8.02 5.92
CA GLY A 330 -29.53 7.35 6.94
C GLY A 330 -28.05 7.20 6.57
N LYS A 331 -27.23 6.94 7.59
CA LYS A 331 -25.80 6.64 7.45
C LYS A 331 -25.53 5.19 7.86
N LEU A 332 -24.43 4.64 7.37
CA LEU A 332 -23.98 3.31 7.74
C LEU A 332 -23.01 3.41 8.93
N SER A 333 -23.06 2.46 9.87
CA SER A 333 -21.97 2.31 10.85
C SER A 333 -20.65 2.08 10.10
N ARG A 334 -19.51 2.36 10.74
CA ARG A 334 -18.21 2.15 10.09
C ARG A 334 -18.05 0.70 9.61
N ALA A 335 -18.54 -0.26 10.38
CA ALA A 335 -18.48 -1.70 10.08
C ALA A 335 -19.41 -2.13 8.93
N ASP A 336 -20.51 -1.43 8.71
CA ASP A 336 -21.46 -1.71 7.61
C ASP A 336 -20.99 -1.02 6.32
N LEU A 337 -20.47 0.20 6.43
CA LEU A 337 -19.81 0.92 5.33
C LEU A 337 -18.63 0.10 4.77
N LEU A 338 -17.82 -0.51 5.65
CA LEU A 338 -16.71 -1.38 5.28
C LEU A 338 -17.13 -2.71 4.62
N ARG A 339 -18.38 -3.15 4.81
CA ARG A 339 -18.99 -4.29 4.07
C ARG A 339 -19.51 -3.90 2.69
N CYS A 340 -19.52 -2.62 2.33
CA CYS A 340 -19.95 -2.12 1.01
C CYS A 340 -18.76 -1.75 0.11
N ARG A 341 -18.95 -1.60 -1.21
CA ARG A 341 -17.88 -1.14 -2.10
C ARG A 341 -17.80 0.39 -2.09
N VAL A 342 -16.89 0.92 -1.28
CA VAL A 342 -16.75 2.36 -1.06
C VAL A 342 -15.72 2.99 -1.99
N ARG A 343 -16.16 3.92 -2.83
CA ARG A 343 -15.33 4.61 -3.81
C ARG A 343 -14.38 5.64 -3.17
N TRP A 344 -14.70 6.22 -2.02
CA TRP A 344 -13.83 7.17 -1.32
C TRP A 344 -12.42 6.61 -1.10
N PHE A 345 -12.32 5.36 -0.65
CA PHE A 345 -11.05 4.66 -0.42
C PHE A 345 -10.23 4.40 -1.69
N SER A 346 -10.75 4.64 -2.91
CA SER A 346 -10.03 4.33 -4.17
C SER A 346 -9.99 5.46 -5.21
N ASP A 347 -10.94 6.40 -5.16
CA ASP A 347 -11.01 7.56 -6.06
C ASP A 347 -10.78 8.91 -5.33
N GLY A 348 -10.70 8.92 -3.99
CA GLY A 348 -10.66 10.11 -3.12
C GLY A 348 -9.35 10.92 -3.08
N VAL A 349 -8.26 10.39 -3.67
CA VAL A 349 -6.90 10.96 -3.76
C VAL A 349 -6.12 11.06 -2.43
N ALA A 350 -6.72 11.58 -1.37
CA ALA A 350 -6.23 11.46 -0.01
C ALA A 350 -7.42 11.25 0.94
N ILE A 351 -7.22 10.57 2.08
CA ILE A 351 -8.25 10.34 3.09
C ILE A 351 -7.66 10.41 4.51
N GLY A 352 -8.40 11.03 5.42
CA GLY A 352 -8.00 11.27 6.81
C GLY A 352 -8.95 12.21 7.53
N SER A 353 -8.47 12.81 8.61
CA SER A 353 -9.06 13.94 9.31
C SER A 353 -9.25 15.15 8.39
N LYS A 354 -10.10 16.09 8.79
CA LYS A 354 -10.26 17.36 8.06
C LYS A 354 -8.90 18.09 7.94
N GLY A 355 -8.15 18.19 9.05
CA GLY A 355 -6.86 18.89 9.09
C GLY A 355 -5.83 18.32 8.14
N PHE A 356 -5.67 16.99 8.11
CA PHE A 356 -4.78 16.30 7.17
C PHE A 356 -5.15 16.57 5.72
N VAL A 357 -6.44 16.46 5.37
CA VAL A 357 -6.89 16.65 3.99
C VAL A 357 -6.73 18.11 3.53
N GLU A 358 -6.92 19.09 4.42
CA GLU A 358 -6.59 20.50 4.14
C GLU A 358 -5.08 20.73 3.99
N GLY A 359 -4.25 20.08 4.82
CA GLY A 359 -2.79 20.13 4.70
C GLY A 359 -2.30 19.62 3.33
N VAL A 360 -2.81 18.47 2.90
CA VAL A 360 -2.49 17.88 1.57
C VAL A 360 -3.04 18.75 0.43
N PHE A 361 -4.20 19.39 0.60
CA PHE A 361 -4.74 20.35 -0.37
C PHE A 361 -3.85 21.59 -0.52
N ASN A 362 -3.39 22.16 0.60
CA ASN A 362 -2.52 23.34 0.62
C ASN A 362 -1.14 23.01 0.03
N GLY A 363 -0.53 21.89 0.43
CA GLY A 363 0.72 21.38 -0.17
C GLY A 363 0.62 21.00 -1.66
N CYS A 364 -0.59 20.98 -2.23
CA CYS A 364 -0.84 20.80 -3.66
C CYS A 364 -1.74 21.90 -4.25
N ARG A 365 -1.72 23.11 -3.68
CA ARG A 365 -2.63 24.21 -4.05
C ARG A 365 -2.62 24.53 -5.56
N SER A 366 -1.44 24.49 -6.19
CA SER A 366 -1.21 24.71 -7.63
C SER A 366 -1.80 23.65 -8.55
N HIS A 367 -2.35 22.56 -8.00
CA HIS A 367 -3.08 21.52 -8.73
C HIS A 367 -4.60 21.75 -8.80
N PHE A 368 -5.12 22.76 -8.11
CA PHE A 368 -6.55 23.08 -8.04
C PHE A 368 -6.88 24.47 -8.60
N GLY A 369 -8.09 24.64 -9.11
CA GLY A 369 -8.54 25.92 -9.66
C GLY A 369 -8.75 26.98 -8.58
N ALA A 370 -8.52 28.26 -8.92
CA ALA A 370 -8.58 29.39 -8.00
C ALA A 370 -9.89 29.49 -7.19
N LYS A 371 -11.02 29.10 -7.80
CA LYS A 371 -12.36 29.07 -7.17
C LYS A 371 -12.49 28.04 -6.03
N ARG A 372 -11.72 26.94 -6.04
CA ARG A 372 -11.74 25.95 -4.95
C ARG A 372 -10.94 26.51 -3.77
N LYS A 373 -11.60 26.83 -2.65
CA LYS A 373 -10.97 27.40 -1.45
C LYS A 373 -10.55 26.36 -0.41
N ASP A 374 -11.16 25.18 -0.42
CA ASP A 374 -10.99 24.12 0.59
C ASP A 374 -10.68 22.74 -0.03
N GLY A 375 -10.06 21.87 0.75
CA GLY A 375 -9.62 20.52 0.37
C GLY A 375 -10.55 19.41 0.83
N ALA A 376 -11.08 19.50 2.05
CA ALA A 376 -11.79 18.42 2.70
C ALA A 376 -13.21 18.23 2.15
N ARG A 377 -13.59 16.99 1.88
CA ARG A 377 -14.95 16.57 1.56
C ARG A 377 -15.31 15.41 2.48
N LYS A 378 -16.26 15.64 3.39
CA LYS A 378 -16.69 14.63 4.36
C LYS A 378 -17.22 13.39 3.64
N VAL A 379 -16.79 12.21 4.09
CA VAL A 379 -17.39 10.93 3.71
C VAL A 379 -18.80 10.92 4.30
N ARG A 380 -19.83 11.10 3.47
CA ARG A 380 -21.18 11.43 3.95
C ARG A 380 -21.94 10.21 4.49
N GLU A 381 -21.57 9.04 3.98
CA GLU A 381 -22.21 7.75 4.26
C GLU A 381 -21.68 7.08 5.54
N ASP A 382 -20.62 7.64 6.13
CA ASP A 382 -20.01 7.23 7.39
C ASP A 382 -20.73 7.86 8.59
N ALA A 383 -21.29 7.04 9.48
CA ALA A 383 -22.02 7.51 10.66
C ALA A 383 -21.12 8.31 11.62
N ALA A 384 -19.92 7.79 11.92
CA ALA A 384 -18.92 8.46 12.77
C ALA A 384 -18.50 9.82 12.17
N GLY A 385 -18.26 9.86 10.86
CA GLY A 385 -18.09 11.09 10.09
C GLY A 385 -16.80 11.86 10.39
N SER A 386 -15.80 11.20 11.00
CA SER A 386 -14.43 11.71 11.16
C SER A 386 -13.70 11.81 9.82
N LEU A 387 -13.98 10.86 8.91
CA LEU A 387 -13.28 10.74 7.63
C LEU A 387 -13.69 11.79 6.60
N HIS A 388 -12.67 12.40 6.03
CA HIS A 388 -12.74 13.35 4.93
C HIS A 388 -11.83 12.85 3.79
N ALA A 389 -12.16 13.21 2.55
CA ALA A 389 -11.36 12.92 1.36
C ALA A 389 -11.09 14.18 0.53
N LEU A 390 -9.98 14.19 -0.22
CA LEU A 390 -9.54 15.36 -0.97
C LEU A 390 -10.36 15.62 -2.26
N ARG A 391 -11.11 14.63 -2.73
CA ARG A 391 -11.88 14.69 -3.98
C ARG A 391 -13.35 14.31 -3.77
N GLU A 392 -14.22 15.26 -4.10
CA GLU A 392 -15.66 15.04 -4.19
C GLU A 392 -16.02 14.04 -5.31
N LEU A 393 -16.83 13.03 -4.98
CA LEU A 393 -17.22 11.97 -5.90
C LEU A 393 -18.49 12.34 -6.66
N ARG A 394 -18.38 12.51 -7.98
CA ARG A 394 -19.50 12.77 -8.91
C ARG A 394 -20.21 11.49 -9.38
N VAL A 395 -20.30 10.48 -8.51
CA VAL A 395 -20.72 9.10 -8.80
C VAL A 395 -21.24 8.48 -7.51
N LYS A 396 -22.20 7.52 -7.58
CA LYS A 396 -22.63 6.76 -6.38
C LYS A 396 -21.38 6.28 -5.60
N PRO A 397 -21.18 6.75 -4.35
CA PRO A 397 -19.93 6.53 -3.63
C PRO A 397 -19.91 5.19 -2.90
N VAL A 398 -21.07 4.59 -2.68
CA VAL A 398 -21.31 3.27 -2.08
C VAL A 398 -22.24 2.50 -3.02
N GLY A 399 -22.05 1.18 -3.11
CA GLY A 399 -22.81 0.24 -3.94
C GLY A 399 -22.01 -1.03 -4.21
#